data_AF-A0AAP7L3K2-F1
#
_entry.id   AF-A0AAP7L3K2-F1
#
_cell.length_a   1.000
_cell.length_b   1.000
_cell.length_c   1.000
_cell.angle_alpha   90.00
_cell.angle_beta   90.00
_cell.angle_gamma   90.00
#
_symmetry.space_group_name_H-M   'P 1'
#
loop_
_entity.id
_entity.type
_entity.pdbx_description
1 polymer ?
#
loop_
_entity_poly.entity_id
_entity_poly.type
_entity_poly.pdbx_seq_one_letter_code
_entity_poly.pdbx_strand_id
1 'polypeptide(L)'
;MKKLFFTSILTCIISFVHAVTPEQAGLCYQSAYPNSVQYQTGELIVNRQKLPLKAFDGDFNAKLTHGELLDQLSQPYPLDFPIPEQNADPGRIRNDAFFAAMYGETETDVRQHLVSVRWAPSGENLQFNQVNGAAQALQTVGEEIMQHPSLAAYLTKPVGTFNYRVISGTKRRSAHAFGIAIDFTLPNGLGTYWQWSGCKANAPCAYPQKLIQDPKLKQIVGIFEKHGFIWGGKWYHYDSVHFEYRPELLHPHCRK
;
A
#
# COMPACT_ATOMS: atom_id res chain seq x y z
N MET A 1 -0.39 11.19 -63.00
CA MET A 1 0.14 11.17 -61.62
C MET A 1 -1.04 11.25 -60.65
N LYS A 2 -1.47 10.14 -60.06
CA LYS A 2 -2.56 10.09 -59.06
C LYS A 2 -1.94 10.18 -57.67
N LYS A 3 -2.27 11.23 -56.91
CA LYS A 3 -1.84 11.40 -55.50
C LYS A 3 -2.66 10.45 -54.62
N LEU A 4 -1.97 9.52 -53.95
CA LEU A 4 -2.54 8.66 -52.91
C LEU A 4 -2.67 9.50 -51.62
N PHE A 5 -3.89 9.62 -51.10
CA PHE A 5 -4.12 10.13 -49.75
C PHE A 5 -3.94 8.97 -48.76
N PHE A 6 -2.94 9.06 -47.88
CA PHE A 6 -2.81 8.19 -46.72
C PHE A 6 -3.70 8.74 -45.60
N THR A 7 -4.83 8.10 -45.36
CA THR A 7 -5.61 8.27 -44.13
C THR A 7 -4.88 7.55 -43.00
N SER A 8 -4.29 8.32 -42.09
CA SER A 8 -3.74 7.80 -40.84
C SER A 8 -4.89 7.37 -39.94
N ILE A 9 -5.09 6.06 -39.81
CA ILE A 9 -6.01 5.50 -38.81
C ILE A 9 -5.30 5.57 -37.46
N LEU A 10 -5.70 6.53 -36.64
CA LEU A 10 -5.28 6.62 -35.25
C LEU A 10 -5.95 5.48 -34.48
N THR A 11 -5.24 4.37 -34.32
CA THR A 11 -5.69 3.24 -33.50
C THR A 11 -5.68 3.68 -32.04
N CYS A 12 -6.84 4.05 -31.52
CA CYS A 12 -7.04 4.26 -30.08
C CYS A 12 -6.90 2.89 -29.40
N ILE A 13 -5.74 2.63 -28.79
CA ILE A 13 -5.57 1.48 -27.91
C ILE A 13 -6.39 1.78 -26.65
N ILE A 14 -7.63 1.31 -26.62
CA ILE A 14 -8.40 1.22 -25.39
C ILE A 14 -7.69 0.17 -24.54
N SER A 15 -6.86 0.62 -23.62
CA SER A 15 -6.30 -0.23 -22.57
C SER A 15 -7.46 -0.69 -21.69
N PHE A 16 -8.06 -1.83 -22.03
CA PHE A 16 -8.93 -2.54 -21.10
C PHE A 16 -8.06 -2.98 -19.93
N VAL A 17 -8.10 -2.23 -18.83
CA VAL A 17 -7.66 -2.73 -17.54
C VAL A 17 -8.56 -3.92 -17.23
N HIS A 18 -8.06 -5.12 -17.51
CA HIS A 18 -8.81 -6.33 -17.23
C HIS A 18 -8.99 -6.42 -15.72
N ALA A 19 -10.24 -6.51 -15.27
CA ALA A 19 -10.54 -6.74 -13.86
C ALA A 19 -9.85 -8.02 -13.41
N VAL A 20 -9.22 -7.99 -12.22
CA VAL A 20 -8.53 -9.14 -11.64
C VAL A 20 -9.53 -10.27 -11.43
N THR A 21 -9.28 -11.42 -12.04
CA THR A 21 -10.15 -12.60 -11.86
C THR A 21 -9.96 -13.20 -10.47
N PRO A 22 -10.95 -13.93 -9.91
CA PRO A 22 -10.78 -14.64 -8.64
C PRO A 22 -9.58 -15.59 -8.61
N GLU A 23 -9.27 -16.26 -9.71
CA GLU A 23 -8.09 -17.13 -9.79
C GLU A 23 -6.78 -16.34 -9.70
N GLN A 24 -6.65 -15.26 -10.47
CA GLN A 24 -5.47 -14.38 -10.41
C GLN A 24 -5.30 -13.77 -9.02
N ALA A 25 -6.38 -13.27 -8.42
CA ALA A 25 -6.36 -12.73 -7.06
C ALA A 25 -5.96 -13.80 -6.04
N GLY A 26 -6.54 -14.99 -6.13
CA GLY A 26 -6.24 -16.12 -5.24
C GLY A 26 -4.76 -16.51 -5.25
N LEU A 27 -4.20 -16.70 -6.45
CA LEU A 27 -2.79 -17.02 -6.63
C LEU A 27 -1.87 -15.87 -6.18
N CYS A 28 -2.28 -14.62 -6.42
CA CYS A 28 -1.57 -13.44 -5.94
C CYS A 28 -1.46 -13.44 -4.41
N TYR A 29 -2.59 -13.55 -3.70
CA TYR A 29 -2.61 -13.55 -2.23
C TYR A 29 -1.81 -14.70 -1.63
N GLN A 30 -1.96 -15.93 -2.17
CA GLN A 30 -1.18 -17.07 -1.72
C GLN A 30 0.33 -16.86 -1.94
N SER A 31 0.72 -16.25 -3.07
CA SER A 31 2.14 -15.96 -3.35
C SER A 31 2.70 -14.89 -2.42
N ALA A 32 1.92 -13.86 -2.11
CA ALA A 32 2.32 -12.76 -1.24
C ALA A 32 2.37 -13.14 0.25
N TYR A 33 1.56 -14.12 0.67
CA TYR A 33 1.41 -14.54 2.06
C TYR A 33 1.44 -16.07 2.21
N PRO A 34 2.52 -16.75 1.78
CA PRO A 34 2.53 -18.21 1.61
C PRO A 34 2.37 -19.01 2.90
N ASN A 35 2.66 -18.39 4.06
CA ASN A 35 2.55 -19.04 5.37
C ASN A 35 1.15 -18.91 5.99
N SER A 36 0.38 -17.90 5.58
CA SER A 36 -0.92 -17.58 6.21
C SER A 36 -2.11 -17.74 5.27
N VAL A 37 -1.89 -17.78 3.96
CA VAL A 37 -2.95 -17.80 2.94
C VAL A 37 -2.81 -19.01 2.03
N GLN A 38 -3.90 -19.75 1.89
CA GLN A 38 -4.06 -20.79 0.87
C GLN A 38 -5.25 -20.43 -0.03
N TYR A 39 -5.10 -20.60 -1.33
CA TYR A 39 -6.18 -20.42 -2.29
C TYR A 39 -6.87 -21.75 -2.57
N GLN A 40 -8.20 -21.76 -2.50
CA GLN A 40 -9.05 -22.85 -2.97
C GLN A 40 -10.15 -22.25 -3.82
N THR A 41 -10.42 -22.79 -5.00
CA THR A 41 -11.36 -22.29 -6.02
C THR A 41 -12.42 -21.29 -5.51
N GLY A 42 -12.16 -19.99 -5.74
CA GLY A 42 -13.07 -18.89 -5.38
C GLY A 42 -12.96 -18.34 -3.96
N GLU A 43 -12.10 -18.88 -3.10
CA GLU A 43 -11.95 -18.52 -1.69
C GLU A 43 -10.47 -18.53 -1.25
N LEU A 44 -10.15 -17.70 -0.25
CA LEU A 44 -8.92 -17.79 0.52
C LEU A 44 -9.19 -18.51 1.84
N ILE A 45 -8.32 -19.42 2.24
CA ILE A 45 -8.22 -19.92 3.61
C ILE A 45 -7.11 -19.13 4.30
N VAL A 46 -7.48 -18.35 5.31
CA VAL A 46 -6.58 -17.50 6.09
C VAL A 46 -6.73 -17.85 7.56
N ASN A 47 -5.69 -18.44 8.17
CA ASN A 47 -5.74 -18.89 9.56
C ASN A 47 -7.01 -19.72 9.91
N ARG A 48 -7.39 -20.64 9.02
CA ARG A 48 -8.60 -21.50 9.07
C ARG A 48 -9.94 -20.80 8.80
N GLN A 49 -9.94 -19.49 8.59
CA GLN A 49 -11.13 -18.76 8.13
C GLN A 49 -11.23 -18.82 6.61
N LYS A 50 -12.44 -18.97 6.09
CA LYS A 50 -12.71 -18.92 4.64
C LYS A 50 -13.19 -17.53 4.27
N LEU A 51 -12.54 -16.91 3.29
CA LEU A 51 -12.87 -15.57 2.80
C LEU A 51 -13.14 -15.65 1.28
N PRO A 52 -14.35 -15.33 0.81
CA PRO A 52 -14.68 -15.42 -0.61
C PRO A 52 -13.98 -14.33 -1.43
N LEU A 53 -13.45 -14.70 -2.59
CA LEU A 53 -12.87 -13.77 -3.56
C LEU A 53 -13.97 -13.15 -4.41
N LYS A 54 -14.54 -12.06 -3.88
CA LYS A 54 -15.62 -11.29 -4.52
C LYS A 54 -15.25 -9.81 -4.59
N ALA A 55 -16.03 -9.07 -5.39
CA ALA A 55 -15.98 -7.61 -5.45
C ALA A 55 -17.26 -7.04 -4.82
N PHE A 56 -17.15 -5.82 -4.31
CA PHE A 56 -18.27 -4.99 -3.89
C PHE A 56 -18.77 -4.12 -5.04
N ASP A 57 -20.07 -4.12 -5.29
CA ASP A 57 -20.70 -3.23 -6.27
C ASP A 57 -20.97 -1.86 -5.64
N GLY A 58 -20.24 -0.85 -6.08
CA GLY A 58 -20.34 0.50 -5.56
C GLY A 58 -19.24 1.41 -6.07
N ASP A 59 -19.38 2.71 -5.79
CA ASP A 59 -18.38 3.70 -6.16
C ASP A 59 -17.10 3.59 -5.31
N PHE A 60 -16.09 4.38 -5.67
CA PHE A 60 -14.82 4.42 -4.95
C PHE A 60 -14.98 4.68 -3.44
N ASN A 61 -15.84 5.62 -3.04
CA ASN A 61 -16.03 5.99 -1.64
C ASN A 61 -16.73 4.87 -0.85
N ALA A 62 -17.69 4.17 -1.46
CA ALA A 62 -18.33 3.02 -0.86
C ALA A 62 -17.33 1.87 -0.71
N LYS A 63 -16.51 1.60 -1.73
CA LYS A 63 -15.43 0.59 -1.70
C LYS A 63 -14.37 0.86 -0.65
N LEU A 64 -14.09 2.12 -0.31
CA LEU A 64 -13.19 2.43 0.80
C LEU A 64 -13.65 1.81 2.13
N THR A 65 -14.96 1.60 2.33
CA THR A 65 -15.56 1.05 3.56
C THR A 65 -15.98 -0.42 3.42
N HIS A 66 -16.49 -0.80 2.24
CA HIS A 66 -17.12 -2.11 2.00
C HIS A 66 -16.37 -2.99 1.00
N GLY A 67 -15.19 -2.53 0.55
CA GLY A 67 -14.40 -3.24 -0.45
C GLY A 67 -14.06 -4.66 -0.02
N GLU A 68 -14.12 -5.55 -1.00
CA GLU A 68 -13.85 -6.97 -0.84
C GLU A 68 -12.47 -7.31 -1.41
N LEU A 69 -12.07 -8.58 -1.33
CA LEU A 69 -10.72 -9.01 -1.72
C LEU A 69 -10.36 -8.69 -3.18
N LEU A 70 -11.31 -8.73 -4.12
CA LEU A 70 -11.02 -8.31 -5.50
C LEU A 70 -10.83 -6.80 -5.61
N ASP A 71 -11.54 -6.00 -4.81
CA ASP A 71 -11.40 -4.55 -4.82
C ASP A 71 -10.05 -4.10 -4.25
N GLN A 72 -9.53 -4.82 -3.25
CA GLN A 72 -8.22 -4.55 -2.68
C GLN A 72 -7.07 -4.67 -3.70
N LEU A 73 -7.25 -5.50 -4.74
CA LEU A 73 -6.31 -5.64 -5.86
C LEU A 73 -6.74 -4.88 -7.14
N SER A 74 -7.85 -4.13 -7.10
CA SER A 74 -8.43 -3.53 -8.31
C SER A 74 -7.60 -2.39 -8.91
N GLN A 75 -6.69 -1.81 -8.14
CA GLN A 75 -5.81 -0.72 -8.58
C GLN A 75 -4.35 -1.18 -8.56
N PRO A 76 -3.69 -1.28 -9.72
CA PRO A 76 -2.27 -1.59 -9.79
C PRO A 76 -1.44 -0.54 -9.04
N TYR A 77 -0.49 -0.98 -8.20
CA TYR A 77 0.45 -0.08 -7.55
C TYR A 77 1.58 0.33 -8.52
N PRO A 78 1.76 1.62 -8.85
CA PRO A 78 2.82 2.06 -9.77
C PRO A 78 4.19 1.97 -9.09
N LEU A 79 5.20 1.45 -9.81
CA LEU A 79 6.60 1.45 -9.34
C LEU A 79 7.36 2.71 -9.80
N ASP A 80 6.87 3.36 -10.85
CA ASP A 80 7.27 4.70 -11.21
C ASP A 80 6.55 5.75 -10.33
N PHE A 81 6.66 7.02 -10.72
CA PHE A 81 6.15 8.16 -9.93
C PHE A 81 5.24 9.05 -10.77
N PRO A 82 4.15 8.50 -11.35
CA PRO A 82 3.17 9.32 -12.04
C PRO A 82 2.43 10.20 -11.03
N ILE A 83 1.89 11.32 -11.51
CA ILE A 83 0.88 12.05 -10.73
C ILE A 83 -0.38 11.16 -10.72
N PRO A 84 -0.91 10.75 -9.56
CA PRO A 84 -2.06 9.88 -9.50
C PRO A 84 -3.29 10.53 -10.12
N GLU A 85 -4.02 9.77 -10.94
CA GLU A 85 -5.33 10.16 -11.43
C GLU A 85 -6.35 10.27 -10.28
N GLN A 86 -7.49 10.92 -10.52
CA GLN A 86 -8.52 11.04 -9.49
C GLN A 86 -8.93 9.66 -8.96
N ASN A 87 -8.89 9.49 -7.63
CA ASN A 87 -9.19 8.24 -6.92
C ASN A 87 -8.23 7.06 -7.21
N ALA A 88 -7.08 7.31 -7.85
CA ALA A 88 -5.99 6.34 -7.92
C ALA A 88 -5.26 6.29 -6.57
N ASP A 89 -5.71 5.39 -5.70
CA ASP A 89 -5.29 5.20 -4.33
C ASP A 89 -4.94 3.71 -4.06
N PRO A 90 -4.00 3.11 -4.83
CA PRO A 90 -3.72 1.68 -4.74
C PRO A 90 -3.34 1.27 -3.32
N GLY A 91 -4.14 0.37 -2.74
CA GLY A 91 -4.01 -0.09 -1.37
C GLY A 91 -4.88 0.63 -0.33
N ARG A 92 -5.62 1.71 -0.64
CA ARG A 92 -6.57 2.32 0.31
C ARG A 92 -7.90 1.56 0.45
N ILE A 93 -8.31 0.84 -0.59
CA ILE A 93 -9.40 -0.15 -0.49
C ILE A 93 -8.82 -1.42 0.13
N ARG A 94 -9.42 -1.87 1.23
CA ARG A 94 -8.91 -2.96 2.07
C ARG A 94 -10.06 -3.79 2.58
N ASN A 95 -9.84 -5.09 2.69
CA ASN A 95 -10.74 -6.00 3.38
C ASN A 95 -10.24 -6.18 4.83
N ASP A 96 -10.97 -5.62 5.80
CA ASP A 96 -10.59 -5.67 7.22
C ASP A 96 -10.49 -7.11 7.74
N ALA A 97 -11.44 -7.96 7.35
CA ALA A 97 -11.48 -9.37 7.77
C ALA A 97 -10.24 -10.14 7.30
N PHE A 98 -9.73 -9.86 6.10
CA PHE A 98 -8.48 -10.46 5.60
C PHE A 98 -7.26 -10.11 6.48
N PHE A 99 -7.11 -8.83 6.83
CA PHE A 99 -6.01 -8.42 7.71
C PHE A 99 -6.20 -8.87 9.15
N ALA A 100 -7.42 -8.82 9.67
CA ALA A 100 -7.72 -9.33 10.99
C ALA A 100 -7.42 -10.82 11.12
N ALA A 101 -7.78 -11.62 10.10
CA ALA A 101 -7.49 -13.05 10.05
C ALA A 101 -5.98 -13.34 10.12
N MET A 102 -5.12 -12.53 9.49
CA MET A 102 -3.66 -12.72 9.52
C MET A 102 -2.99 -12.12 10.75
N TYR A 103 -3.25 -10.84 11.01
CA TYR A 103 -2.48 -10.00 11.92
C TYR A 103 -3.08 -9.90 13.33
N GLY A 104 -4.36 -10.26 13.50
CA GLY A 104 -5.09 -10.22 14.77
C GLY A 104 -6.42 -9.46 14.67
N GLU A 105 -7.47 -10.03 15.25
CA GLU A 105 -8.82 -9.46 15.25
C GLU A 105 -8.97 -8.36 16.32
N THR A 106 -8.41 -8.57 17.50
CA THR A 106 -8.48 -7.61 18.61
C THR A 106 -7.12 -6.96 18.87
N GLU A 107 -7.11 -5.87 19.65
CA GLU A 107 -5.85 -5.24 20.10
C GLU A 107 -4.93 -6.25 20.79
N THR A 108 -5.50 -7.11 21.63
CA THR A 108 -4.78 -8.17 22.34
C THR A 108 -4.14 -9.16 21.37
N ASP A 109 -4.89 -9.62 20.35
CA ASP A 109 -4.37 -10.55 19.35
C ASP A 109 -3.22 -9.93 18.54
N VAL A 110 -3.37 -8.67 18.12
CA VAL A 110 -2.31 -7.98 17.37
C VAL A 110 -1.06 -7.84 18.24
N ARG A 111 -1.21 -7.45 19.52
CA ARG A 111 -0.10 -7.32 20.46
C ARG A 111 0.70 -8.60 20.66
N GLN A 112 0.07 -9.78 20.55
CA GLN A 112 0.78 -11.07 20.63
C GLN A 112 1.70 -11.32 19.43
N HIS A 113 1.45 -10.66 18.29
CA HIS A 113 2.28 -10.76 17.10
C HIS A 113 3.33 -9.64 16.99
N LEU A 114 3.32 -8.64 17.87
CA LEU A 114 4.29 -7.55 17.81
C LEU A 114 5.63 -8.00 18.37
N VAL A 115 6.69 -7.67 17.64
CA VAL A 115 8.07 -7.81 18.07
C VAL A 115 8.79 -6.48 18.01
N SER A 116 9.87 -6.36 18.77
CA SER A 116 10.72 -5.18 18.74
C SER A 116 11.69 -5.25 17.56
N VAL A 117 11.59 -4.28 16.66
CA VAL A 117 12.51 -4.06 15.52
C VAL A 117 13.46 -2.91 15.86
N ARG A 118 14.77 -3.15 15.78
CA ARG A 118 15.78 -2.10 15.91
C ARG A 118 15.85 -1.30 14.62
N TRP A 119 15.29 -0.08 14.60
CA TRP A 119 15.32 0.78 13.42
C TRP A 119 16.71 1.43 13.27
N ALA A 120 17.51 0.91 12.37
CA ALA A 120 18.92 1.30 12.23
C ALA A 120 19.16 2.82 12.01
N PRO A 121 18.34 3.55 11.21
CA PRO A 121 18.55 4.99 11.00
C PRO A 121 18.49 5.88 12.23
N SER A 122 17.64 5.56 13.23
CA SER A 122 17.52 6.34 14.47
C SER A 122 18.10 5.64 15.69
N GLY A 123 18.26 4.31 15.62
CA GLY A 123 18.54 3.51 16.80
C GLY A 123 17.38 3.48 17.79
N GLU A 124 16.13 3.57 17.31
CA GLU A 124 14.96 3.35 18.14
C GLU A 124 14.47 1.90 18.02
N ASN A 125 13.71 1.45 19.02
CA ASN A 125 13.06 0.14 19.00
C ASN A 125 11.58 0.34 18.67
N LEU A 126 11.15 -0.18 17.51
CA LEU A 126 9.80 -0.03 17.00
C LEU A 126 9.01 -1.32 17.19
N GLN A 127 7.73 -1.23 17.53
CA GLN A 127 6.86 -2.41 17.64
C GLN A 127 6.22 -2.68 16.28
N PHE A 128 6.46 -3.87 15.73
CA PHE A 128 5.97 -4.23 14.39
C PHE A 128 5.51 -5.69 14.35
N ASN A 129 4.54 -5.99 13.49
CA ASN A 129 3.95 -7.32 13.41
C ASN A 129 4.92 -8.30 12.75
N GLN A 130 5.17 -9.46 13.36
CA GLN A 130 6.08 -10.46 12.81
C GLN A 130 5.44 -11.35 11.73
N VAL A 131 4.11 -11.42 11.69
CA VAL A 131 3.38 -12.29 10.77
C VAL A 131 3.72 -11.94 9.32
N ASN A 132 3.86 -12.98 8.49
CA ASN A 132 4.26 -12.87 7.08
C ASN A 132 5.59 -12.13 6.84
N GLY A 133 6.44 -12.00 7.87
CA GLY A 133 7.76 -11.38 7.75
C GLY A 133 7.73 -9.84 7.75
N ALA A 134 6.61 -9.20 8.11
CA ALA A 134 6.49 -7.74 8.07
C ALA A 134 7.54 -7.02 8.96
N ALA A 135 7.79 -7.51 10.18
CA ALA A 135 8.83 -6.98 11.07
C ALA A 135 10.25 -7.18 10.51
N GLN A 136 10.52 -8.35 9.93
CA GLN A 136 11.80 -8.64 9.29
C GLN A 136 12.02 -7.72 8.08
N ALA A 137 10.98 -7.50 7.27
CA ALA A 137 11.04 -6.61 6.13
C ALA A 137 11.33 -5.17 6.57
N LEU A 138 10.68 -4.68 7.64
CA LEU A 138 10.99 -3.36 8.20
C LEU A 138 12.45 -3.27 8.67
N GLN A 139 12.94 -4.29 9.36
CA GLN A 139 14.34 -4.33 9.79
C GLN A 139 15.30 -4.22 8.59
N THR A 140 15.09 -5.05 7.56
CA THR A 140 15.92 -5.08 6.36
C THR A 140 15.91 -3.75 5.61
N VAL A 141 14.75 -3.06 5.55
CA VAL A 141 14.66 -1.70 4.98
C VAL A 141 15.59 -0.75 5.75
N GLY A 142 15.54 -0.76 7.08
CA GLY A 142 16.39 0.10 7.91
C GLY A 142 17.87 -0.16 7.69
N GLU A 143 18.27 -1.43 7.60
CA GLU A 143 19.65 -1.85 7.32
C GLU A 143 20.12 -1.43 5.91
N GLU A 144 19.27 -1.58 4.89
CA GLU A 144 19.58 -1.17 3.52
C GLU A 144 19.69 0.37 3.40
N ILE A 145 18.81 1.11 4.06
CA ILE A 145 18.89 2.58 4.13
C ILE A 145 20.24 3.05 4.71
N MET A 146 20.78 2.34 5.71
CA MET A 146 22.07 2.69 6.32
C MET A 146 23.27 2.52 5.39
N GLN A 147 23.12 1.78 4.28
CA GLN A 147 24.14 1.72 3.22
C GLN A 147 24.20 3.03 2.41
N HIS A 148 23.22 3.92 2.59
CA HIS A 148 23.12 5.22 1.95
C HIS A 148 22.93 6.34 2.99
N PRO A 149 24.01 6.86 3.61
CA PRO A 149 23.91 7.84 4.70
C PRO A 149 23.07 9.10 4.37
N SER A 150 23.06 9.50 3.09
CA SER A 150 22.27 10.64 2.63
C SER A 150 20.75 10.42 2.63
N LEU A 151 20.30 9.16 2.61
CA LEU A 151 18.90 8.74 2.74
C LEU A 151 18.50 8.59 4.21
N ALA A 152 19.39 8.03 5.04
CA ALA A 152 19.13 7.79 6.47
C ALA A 152 18.62 9.04 7.20
N ALA A 153 19.15 10.22 6.85
CA ALA A 153 18.73 11.50 7.40
C ALA A 153 17.21 11.79 7.28
N TYR A 154 16.52 11.25 6.26
CA TYR A 154 15.08 11.43 6.06
C TYR A 154 14.24 10.59 7.04
N LEU A 155 14.82 9.53 7.61
CA LEU A 155 14.11 8.49 8.36
C LEU A 155 14.59 8.36 9.81
N THR A 156 15.30 9.35 10.32
CA THR A 156 15.79 9.41 11.71
C THR A 156 14.67 9.66 12.74
N LYS A 157 13.47 10.04 12.29
CA LYS A 157 12.35 10.43 13.14
C LYS A 157 11.08 9.65 12.79
N PRO A 158 10.99 8.35 13.14
CA PRO A 158 9.71 7.65 13.07
C PRO A 158 8.70 8.33 14.02
N VAL A 159 7.45 8.41 13.60
CA VAL A 159 6.36 9.11 14.33
C VAL A 159 5.37 8.11 14.92
N GLY A 160 5.28 6.92 14.35
CA GLY A 160 4.44 5.87 14.91
C GLY A 160 4.51 4.58 14.11
N THR A 161 4.34 3.46 14.80
CA THR A 161 4.15 2.13 14.22
C THR A 161 2.82 1.56 14.67
N PHE A 162 2.79 0.73 15.72
CA PHE A 162 1.53 0.19 16.22
C PHE A 162 0.69 1.25 16.96
N ASN A 163 -0.56 1.41 16.53
CA ASN A 163 -1.58 2.19 17.23
C ASN A 163 -2.95 1.60 16.90
N TYR A 164 -3.59 0.95 17.86
CA TYR A 164 -4.88 0.31 17.68
C TYR A 164 -6.01 1.34 17.59
N ARG A 165 -6.29 1.80 16.36
CA ARG A 165 -7.26 2.86 16.07
C ARG A 165 -7.95 2.69 14.72
N VAL A 166 -9.04 3.43 14.58
CA VAL A 166 -9.66 3.70 13.27
C VAL A 166 -9.03 4.93 12.60
N ILE A 167 -9.19 5.02 11.28
CA ILE A 167 -8.81 6.20 10.49
C ILE A 167 -9.76 7.34 10.85
N SER A 168 -9.19 8.53 11.11
CA SER A 168 -9.95 9.73 11.48
C SER A 168 -11.12 10.00 10.53
N GLY A 169 -12.29 10.28 11.10
CA GLY A 169 -13.52 10.53 10.34
C GLY A 169 -14.15 9.28 9.72
N THR A 170 -13.70 8.08 10.05
CA THR A 170 -14.25 6.82 9.51
C THR A 170 -14.40 5.75 10.61
N LYS A 171 -15.03 4.62 10.27
CA LYS A 171 -15.07 3.42 11.11
C LYS A 171 -14.05 2.36 10.70
N ARG A 172 -13.14 2.69 9.79
CA ARG A 172 -12.22 1.75 9.16
C ARG A 172 -10.96 1.62 9.97
N ARG A 173 -10.50 0.39 10.21
CA ARG A 173 -9.26 0.14 10.94
C ARG A 173 -8.06 0.68 10.15
N SER A 174 -7.12 1.32 10.84
CA SER A 174 -5.87 1.78 10.23
C SER A 174 -4.90 0.60 10.04
N ALA A 175 -4.01 0.65 9.05
CA ALA A 175 -2.89 -0.31 8.96
C ALA A 175 -1.99 -0.27 10.21
N HIS A 176 -1.88 0.89 10.88
CA HIS A 176 -1.20 0.99 12.18
C HIS A 176 -1.81 0.09 13.26
N ALA A 177 -3.12 -0.18 13.19
CA ALA A 177 -3.79 -1.04 14.15
C ALA A 177 -3.46 -2.53 13.97
N PHE A 178 -2.93 -2.93 12.81
CA PHE A 178 -2.41 -4.26 12.56
C PHE A 178 -0.89 -4.36 12.83
N GLY A 179 -0.22 -3.24 13.14
CA GLY A 179 1.23 -3.20 13.36
C GLY A 179 2.03 -3.39 12.08
N ILE A 180 1.46 -3.05 10.92
CA ILE A 180 2.08 -3.24 9.59
C ILE A 180 2.37 -1.90 8.88
N ALA A 181 2.30 -0.77 9.59
CA ALA A 181 2.55 0.55 9.05
C ALA A 181 3.52 1.37 9.91
N ILE A 182 4.23 2.29 9.27
CA ILE A 182 5.18 3.19 9.89
C ILE A 182 5.07 4.59 9.27
N ASP A 183 5.07 5.61 10.13
CA ASP A 183 5.06 7.01 9.71
C ASP A 183 6.40 7.69 10.05
N PHE A 184 6.81 8.68 9.27
CA PHE A 184 8.04 9.46 9.49
C PHE A 184 7.81 10.98 9.46
N THR A 185 8.59 11.72 10.23
CA THR A 185 8.73 13.17 10.02
C THR A 185 9.71 13.39 8.87
N LEU A 186 9.21 13.72 7.68
CA LEU A 186 10.04 13.96 6.51
C LEU A 186 10.54 15.42 6.43
N PRO A 187 11.79 15.65 5.94
CA PRO A 187 12.41 16.97 5.89
C PRO A 187 11.82 17.86 4.78
N ASN A 188 12.20 19.14 4.74
CA ASN A 188 11.94 20.06 3.62
C ASN A 188 10.44 20.18 3.24
N GLY A 189 9.56 20.01 4.23
CA GLY A 189 8.11 20.00 4.03
C GLY A 189 7.61 18.82 3.21
N LEU A 190 8.42 17.80 2.93
CA LEU A 190 8.00 16.59 2.23
C LEU A 190 6.91 15.84 3.01
N GLY A 191 6.85 16.00 4.33
CA GLY A 191 5.76 15.49 5.17
C GLY A 191 4.47 16.29 4.94
N THR A 192 3.60 15.75 4.11
CA THR A 192 2.32 16.34 3.71
C THR A 192 1.22 15.29 3.57
N TYR A 193 -0.01 15.69 3.90
CA TYR A 193 -1.21 14.88 3.84
C TYR A 193 -2.34 15.70 3.22
N TRP A 194 -3.13 15.09 2.34
CA TRP A 194 -4.12 15.81 1.51
C TRP A 194 -5.13 16.64 2.33
N GLN A 195 -5.57 16.16 3.49
CA GLN A 195 -6.51 16.92 4.33
C GLN A 195 -5.86 18.15 4.97
N TRP A 196 -4.56 18.09 5.30
CA TRP A 196 -3.83 19.25 5.84
C TRP A 196 -3.69 20.36 4.79
N SER A 197 -3.76 20.00 3.50
CA SER A 197 -3.77 20.94 2.39
C SER A 197 -5.17 21.46 2.05
N GLY A 198 -6.19 21.16 2.86
CA GLY A 198 -7.57 21.63 2.68
C GLY A 198 -8.35 20.90 1.57
N CYS A 199 -7.80 19.81 1.03
CA CYS A 199 -8.46 19.03 -0.01
C CYS A 199 -9.68 18.25 0.53
N LYS A 200 -10.65 18.02 -0.35
CA LYS A 200 -11.90 17.30 -0.05
C LYS A 200 -12.02 16.06 -0.94
N ALA A 201 -12.60 14.98 -0.43
CA ALA A 201 -12.62 13.68 -1.10
C ALA A 201 -13.24 13.70 -2.50
N ASN A 202 -14.27 14.53 -2.71
CA ASN A 202 -14.99 14.63 -3.98
C ASN A 202 -14.65 15.91 -4.76
N ALA A 203 -13.46 16.48 -4.56
CA ALA A 203 -13.01 17.67 -5.25
C ALA A 203 -11.58 17.49 -5.82
N PRO A 204 -11.25 18.17 -6.93
CA PRO A 204 -9.87 18.24 -7.41
C PRO A 204 -8.92 18.75 -6.31
N CYS A 205 -7.78 18.09 -6.16
CA CYS A 205 -6.72 18.47 -5.24
C CYS A 205 -5.40 18.58 -6.01
N ALA A 206 -4.65 19.65 -5.79
CA ALA A 206 -3.35 19.81 -6.40
C ALA A 206 -2.36 18.80 -5.78
N TYR A 207 -1.75 17.96 -6.61
CA TYR A 207 -0.76 17.00 -6.14
C TYR A 207 0.59 17.70 -5.88
N PRO A 208 1.23 17.48 -4.71
CA PRO A 208 2.48 18.13 -4.34
C PRO A 208 3.67 17.60 -5.16
N GLN A 209 4.04 18.32 -6.23
CA GLN A 209 5.08 17.92 -7.19
C GLN A 209 6.43 17.54 -6.56
N LYS A 210 6.79 18.15 -5.43
CA LYS A 210 8.01 17.81 -4.68
C LYS A 210 8.13 16.33 -4.32
N LEU A 211 7.00 15.63 -4.12
CA LEU A 211 6.96 14.20 -3.79
C LEU A 211 7.51 13.31 -4.91
N ILE A 212 7.39 13.73 -6.16
CA ILE A 212 7.86 12.98 -7.34
C ILE A 212 9.15 13.57 -7.95
N GLN A 213 9.59 14.72 -7.45
CA GLN A 213 10.80 15.41 -7.89
C GLN A 213 12.01 15.14 -7.00
N ASP A 214 11.82 14.85 -5.71
CA ASP A 214 12.94 14.57 -4.79
C ASP A 214 13.57 13.19 -5.08
N PRO A 215 14.83 13.12 -5.57
CA PRO A 215 15.45 11.86 -5.95
C PRO A 215 15.73 10.94 -4.76
N LYS A 216 15.99 11.49 -3.57
CA LYS A 216 16.27 10.69 -2.36
C LYS A 216 15.00 10.04 -1.85
N LEU A 217 13.89 10.77 -1.84
CA LEU A 217 12.59 10.22 -1.48
C LEU A 217 12.19 9.09 -2.44
N LYS A 218 12.41 9.26 -3.75
CA LYS A 218 12.17 8.18 -4.73
C LYS A 218 13.01 6.94 -4.44
N GLN A 219 14.30 7.12 -4.11
CA GLN A 219 15.18 6.01 -3.76
C GLN A 219 14.74 5.31 -2.47
N ILE A 220 14.34 6.08 -1.44
CA ILE A 220 13.79 5.54 -0.19
C ILE A 220 12.54 4.69 -0.49
N VAL A 221 11.60 5.25 -1.25
CA VAL A 221 10.36 4.55 -1.63
C VAL A 221 10.67 3.26 -2.39
N GLY A 222 11.63 3.27 -3.32
CA GLY A 222 12.08 2.06 -4.02
C GLY A 222 12.67 0.98 -3.10
N ILE A 223 13.40 1.37 -2.03
CA ILE A 223 13.89 0.41 -1.03
C ILE A 223 12.71 -0.19 -0.24
N PHE A 224 11.74 0.63 0.18
CA PHE A 224 10.52 0.14 0.83
C PHE A 224 9.74 -0.83 -0.07
N GLU A 225 9.53 -0.47 -1.35
CA GLU A 225 8.83 -1.30 -2.34
C GLU A 225 9.50 -2.64 -2.59
N LYS A 226 10.83 -2.66 -2.68
CA LYS A 226 11.63 -3.89 -2.79
C LYS A 226 11.34 -4.87 -1.65
N HIS A 227 11.02 -4.35 -0.46
CA HIS A 227 10.73 -5.14 0.74
C HIS A 227 9.23 -5.24 1.04
N GLY A 228 8.36 -4.98 0.05
CA GLY A 228 6.92 -5.23 0.17
C GLY A 228 6.12 -4.11 0.83
N PHE A 229 6.67 -2.91 0.98
CA PHE A 229 5.95 -1.75 1.50
C PHE A 229 5.48 -0.85 0.37
N ILE A 230 4.22 -0.41 0.45
CA ILE A 230 3.71 0.68 -0.39
C ILE A 230 3.83 2.01 0.36
N TRP A 231 3.93 3.08 -0.40
CA TRP A 231 4.01 4.45 0.11
C TRP A 231 2.74 5.25 -0.15
N GLY A 232 2.22 5.91 0.89
CA GLY A 232 1.01 6.72 0.83
C GLY A 232 1.14 7.98 -0.03
N GLY A 233 2.36 8.41 -0.35
CA GLY A 233 2.59 9.51 -1.29
C GLY A 233 2.22 9.18 -2.74
N LYS A 234 2.03 7.90 -3.12
CA LYS A 234 1.55 7.50 -4.46
C LYS A 234 0.02 7.46 -4.59
N TRP A 235 -0.71 7.90 -3.57
CA TRP A 235 -2.17 8.02 -3.62
C TRP A 235 -2.60 9.40 -4.13
N TYR A 236 -3.72 9.47 -4.83
CA TYR A 236 -4.42 10.72 -5.11
C TYR A 236 -4.75 11.45 -3.79
N HIS A 237 -5.27 10.70 -2.82
CA HIS A 237 -5.41 11.15 -1.43
C HIS A 237 -4.10 10.92 -0.65
N TYR A 238 -3.05 11.65 -1.06
CA TYR A 238 -1.68 11.44 -0.60
C TYR A 238 -1.51 11.52 0.93
N ASP A 239 -0.69 10.61 1.44
CA ASP A 239 -0.17 10.60 2.81
C ASP A 239 1.33 10.26 2.77
N SER A 240 2.15 11.28 2.54
CA SER A 240 3.58 11.10 2.23
C SER A 240 4.42 10.65 3.41
N VAL A 241 3.92 10.74 4.64
CA VAL A 241 4.65 10.26 5.81
C VAL A 241 4.52 8.75 5.98
N HIS A 242 3.54 8.14 5.32
CA HIS A 242 3.03 6.81 5.61
C HIS A 242 3.59 5.72 4.69
N PHE A 243 4.07 4.64 5.29
CA PHE A 243 4.42 3.39 4.62
C PHE A 243 3.67 2.22 5.26
N GLU A 244 3.20 1.28 4.46
CA GLU A 244 2.53 0.07 4.97
C GLU A 244 2.95 -1.19 4.20
N TYR A 245 3.13 -2.29 4.93
CA TYR A 245 3.53 -3.59 4.40
C TYR A 245 2.36 -4.25 3.68
N ARG A 246 2.47 -4.36 2.35
CA ARG A 246 1.43 -4.78 1.40
C ARG A 246 2.03 -5.59 0.24
N PRO A 247 2.67 -6.74 0.53
CA PRO A 247 3.36 -7.52 -0.49
C PRO A 247 2.45 -7.95 -1.65
N GLU A 248 1.13 -8.07 -1.45
CA GLU A 248 0.18 -8.43 -2.53
C GLU A 248 0.06 -7.39 -3.63
N LEU A 249 0.50 -6.15 -3.39
CA LEU A 249 0.50 -5.09 -4.40
C LEU A 249 1.83 -5.00 -5.18
N LEU A 250 2.84 -5.73 -4.72
CA LEU A 250 4.23 -5.63 -5.21
C LEU A 250 4.77 -6.97 -5.73
N HIS A 251 4.20 -8.09 -5.31
CA HIS A 251 4.67 -9.42 -5.67
C HIS A 251 4.60 -9.65 -7.20
N PRO A 252 5.64 -10.21 -7.86
CA PRO A 252 5.67 -10.38 -9.32
C PRO A 252 4.47 -11.15 -9.91
N HIS A 253 3.95 -12.15 -9.20
CA HIS A 253 2.74 -12.89 -9.59
C HIS A 253 1.45 -12.06 -9.56
N CYS A 254 1.41 -10.98 -8.78
CA CYS A 254 0.26 -10.08 -8.66
C CYS A 254 0.26 -8.95 -9.70
N ARG A 255 1.36 -8.77 -10.42
CA ARG A 255 1.57 -7.65 -11.35
C ARG A 255 1.35 -8.04 -12.82
N LYS A 256 0.76 -9.22 -13.06
CA LYS A 256 0.51 -9.78 -14.39
C LYS A 256 -0.94 -9.60 -14.81
#